data_AF-A0A2S7D3R7-F1
#
_entry.id   AF-A0A2S7D3R7-F1
#
_cell.length_a   1.000
_cell.length_b   1.000
_cell.length_c   1.000
_cell.angle_alpha   90.00
_cell.angle_beta   90.00
_cell.angle_gamma   90.00
#
_symmetry.space_group_name_H-M   'P 1'
#
loop_
_entity.id
_entity.type
_entity.pdbx_description
1 polymer ?
#
loop_
_entity_poly.entity_id
_entity_poly.type
_entity_poly.pdbx_seq_one_letter_code
_entity_poly.pdbx_strand_id
1 'polypeptide(L)'
;MSYRPKTKSFISIGQLDWSDVKLMTASSQPQLFKQALLDAISRISVARRKPKDFDFERLHAVLPKSLSTLSLEHCTAPQDSIGPIQREALHKAN
;
A
#
# COMPACT_ATOMS: atom_id res chain seq x y z
N MET A 1 -9.95 0.58 -34.67
CA MET A 1 -9.18 -0.16 -33.63
C MET A 1 -9.40 0.55 -32.30
N SER A 2 -10.23 0.01 -31.39
CA SER A 2 -10.37 0.58 -30.05
C SER A 2 -9.31 -0.04 -29.13
N TYR A 3 -8.38 0.79 -28.67
CA TYR A 3 -7.39 0.37 -27.69
C TYR A 3 -8.07 0.36 -26.32
N ARG A 4 -8.46 -0.83 -25.83
CA ARG A 4 -8.90 -1.01 -24.44
C ARG A 4 -7.65 -1.29 -23.61
N PRO A 5 -7.24 -0.40 -22.69
CA PRO A 5 -6.09 -0.66 -21.83
C PRO A 5 -6.35 -1.95 -21.03
N LYS A 6 -5.43 -2.92 -21.15
CA LYS A 6 -5.43 -4.09 -20.27
C LYS A 6 -4.93 -3.63 -18.91
N THR A 7 -5.81 -3.12 -18.07
CA THR A 7 -5.51 -2.94 -16.65
C THR A 7 -5.35 -4.32 -16.02
N LYS A 8 -4.11 -4.79 -15.92
CA LYS A 8 -3.76 -5.90 -15.03
C LYS A 8 -3.85 -5.31 -13.62
N SER A 9 -5.02 -5.40 -12.99
CA SER A 9 -5.09 -5.18 -11.56
C SER A 9 -4.24 -6.25 -10.89
N PHE A 10 -3.13 -5.84 -10.28
CA PHE A 10 -2.37 -6.74 -9.46
C PHE A 10 -3.25 -7.14 -8.28
N ILE A 11 -3.48 -8.44 -8.14
CA ILE A 11 -4.09 -8.99 -6.96
C ILE A 11 -3.02 -8.84 -5.88
N SER A 12 -3.17 -7.79 -5.08
CA SER A 12 -2.69 -7.72 -3.70
C SER A 12 -1.30 -7.16 -3.48
N ILE A 13 -1.32 -5.85 -3.26
CA ILE A 13 -0.48 -5.17 -2.27
C ILE A 13 -1.47 -4.25 -1.52
N GLY A 14 -1.29 -3.94 -0.24
CA GLY A 14 -2.11 -2.95 0.47
C GLY A 14 -1.90 -1.55 -0.15
N GLN A 15 -2.50 -1.32 -1.32
CA GLN A 15 -2.33 -0.12 -2.11
C GLN A 15 -3.11 1.02 -1.45
N LEU A 16 -2.43 2.14 -1.30
CA LEU A 16 -3.01 3.39 -0.80
C LEU A 16 -2.85 4.45 -1.88
N ASP A 17 -3.87 5.30 -2.04
CA ASP A 17 -3.73 6.50 -2.85
C ASP A 17 -2.88 7.52 -2.07
N TRP A 18 -1.88 8.08 -2.72
CA TRP A 18 -1.04 9.11 -2.11
C TRP A 18 -1.86 10.32 -1.64
N SER A 19 -2.92 10.66 -2.37
CA SER A 19 -3.82 11.77 -2.03
C SER A 19 -4.49 11.58 -0.68
N ASP A 20 -4.79 10.33 -0.31
CA ASP A 20 -5.45 9.97 0.94
C ASP A 20 -4.47 9.93 2.12
N VAL A 21 -3.18 9.68 1.84
CA VAL A 21 -2.14 9.46 2.87
C VAL A 21 -1.37 10.74 3.20
N LYS A 22 -1.16 11.64 2.22
CA LYS A 22 -0.21 12.77 2.33
C LYS A 22 -0.54 13.78 3.42
N LEU A 23 -1.82 13.90 3.79
CA LEU A 23 -2.29 14.84 4.83
C LEU A 23 -2.48 14.18 6.20
N MET A 24 -2.29 12.87 6.30
CA MET A 24 -2.44 12.14 7.56
C MET A 24 -1.21 12.32 8.45
N THR A 25 -1.43 12.24 9.77
CA THR A 25 -0.34 12.17 10.72
C THR A 25 0.42 10.85 10.59
N ALA A 26 1.70 10.86 10.95
CA ALA A 26 2.55 9.66 10.93
C ALA A 26 2.00 8.50 11.78
N SER A 27 1.19 8.77 12.81
CA SER A 27 0.51 7.74 13.60
C SER A 27 -0.70 7.13 12.88
N SER A 28 -1.37 7.88 12.00
CA SER A 28 -2.56 7.42 11.29
C SER A 28 -2.25 6.71 9.97
N GLN A 29 -1.12 7.02 9.32
CA GLN A 29 -0.72 6.37 8.05
C GLN A 29 -0.51 4.85 8.19
N PRO A 30 0.19 4.31 9.22
CA PRO A 30 0.33 2.88 9.41
C PRO A 30 -1.02 2.19 9.67
N GLN A 31 -1.94 2.87 10.36
CA GLN A 31 -3.26 2.33 10.63
C GLN A 31 -4.08 2.17 9.34
N LEU A 32 -4.03 3.18 8.46
CA LEU A 32 -4.67 3.10 7.15
C LEU A 32 -4.06 1.99 6.28
N PHE A 33 -2.73 1.85 6.30
CA PHE A 33 -2.04 0.76 5.61
C PHE A 33 -2.45 -0.62 6.11
N LYS A 34 -2.52 -0.81 7.44
CA LYS A 34 -3.01 -2.06 8.05
C LYS A 34 -4.39 -2.42 7.54
N GLN A 35 -5.30 -1.45 7.53
CA GLN A 35 -6.67 -1.66 7.05
C GLN A 35 -6.69 -2.01 5.56
N ALA A 36 -6.00 -1.25 4.71
CA ALA A 36 -5.96 -1.50 3.28
C ALA A 36 -5.39 -2.88 2.93
N LEU A 37 -4.42 -3.37 3.71
CA LEU A 37 -3.85 -4.70 3.55
C LEU A 37 -4.83 -5.81 3.95
N LEU A 38 -5.57 -5.64 5.06
CA LEU A 38 -6.64 -6.57 5.46
C LEU A 38 -7.76 -6.62 4.42
N ASP A 39 -8.17 -5.47 3.87
CA ASP A 39 -9.18 -5.37 2.82
C ASP A 39 -8.69 -6.00 1.51
N ALA A 40 -7.41 -5.85 1.18
CA ALA A 40 -6.80 -6.52 0.04
C ALA A 40 -6.87 -8.05 0.20
N ILE A 41 -6.56 -8.58 1.40
CA ILE A 41 -6.66 -10.01 1.68
C ILE A 41 -8.11 -10.48 1.58
N SER A 42 -9.06 -9.78 2.19
CA SER A 42 -10.49 -10.11 2.06
C SER A 42 -10.93 -10.20 0.59
N ARG A 43 -10.44 -9.30 -0.28
CA ARG A 43 -10.69 -9.36 -1.73
C ARG A 43 -10.06 -10.58 -2.42
N ILE A 44 -8.95 -11.12 -1.92
CA ILE A 44 -8.38 -12.39 -2.42
C ILE A 44 -9.33 -13.56 -2.13
N SER A 45 -10.05 -13.55 -1.01
CA SER A 45 -10.99 -14.63 -0.67
C SER A 45 -12.06 -14.84 -1.75
N VAL A 46 -12.50 -13.75 -2.41
CA VAL A 46 -13.52 -13.76 -3.46
C VAL A 46 -12.95 -13.74 -4.88
N ALA A 47 -11.63 -13.71 -5.04
CA ALA A 47 -11.00 -13.62 -6.36
C ALA A 47 -11.20 -14.90 -7.19
N ARG A 48 -11.70 -14.73 -8.43
CA ARG A 48 -11.99 -15.83 -9.37
C ARG A 48 -10.74 -16.58 -9.84
N ARG A 49 -9.59 -15.91 -9.91
CA ARG A 49 -8.31 -16.50 -10.33
C ARG A 49 -7.33 -16.40 -9.16
N LYS A 50 -7.04 -17.54 -8.55
CA LYS A 50 -6.02 -17.68 -7.50
C LYS A 50 -4.93 -18.64 -7.97
N PRO A 51 -3.68 -18.48 -7.50
CA PRO A 51 -2.69 -19.53 -7.67
C PRO A 51 -3.20 -20.84 -7.07
N LYS A 52 -2.89 -21.97 -7.71
CA LYS A 52 -3.42 -23.30 -7.34
C LYS A 52 -3.15 -23.66 -5.88
N ASP A 53 -1.97 -23.27 -5.39
CA ASP A 53 -1.48 -23.62 -4.05
C ASP A 53 -1.51 -22.41 -3.10
N PHE A 54 -2.34 -21.40 -3.37
CA PHE A 54 -2.43 -20.22 -2.52
C PHE A 54 -3.26 -20.50 -1.25
N ASP A 55 -2.57 -20.59 -0.12
CA ASP A 55 -3.16 -20.80 1.20
C ASP A 55 -3.67 -19.48 1.81
N PHE A 56 -4.89 -19.13 1.42
CA PHE A 56 -5.56 -17.92 1.90
C PHE A 56 -5.83 -17.97 3.41
N GLU A 57 -6.29 -19.11 3.94
CA GLU A 57 -6.65 -19.25 5.35
C GLU A 57 -5.44 -19.03 6.26
N ARG A 58 -4.29 -19.61 5.88
CA ARG A 58 -3.03 -19.39 6.61
C ARG A 58 -2.59 -17.93 6.55
N LEU A 59 -2.69 -17.28 5.39
CA LEU A 59 -2.35 -15.85 5.27
C LEU A 59 -3.26 -14.99 6.15
N HIS A 60 -4.57 -15.23 6.12
CA HIS A 60 -5.56 -14.50 6.91
C HIS A 60 -5.38 -14.71 8.42
N ALA A 61 -4.92 -15.88 8.86
CA ALA A 61 -4.67 -16.16 10.27
C ALA A 61 -3.37 -15.52 10.81
N VAL A 62 -2.32 -15.44 9.97
CA VAL A 62 -1.00 -14.93 10.38
C VAL A 62 -0.93 -13.41 10.28
N LEU A 63 -1.47 -12.83 9.20
CA LEU A 63 -1.20 -11.44 8.87
C LEU A 63 -1.76 -10.42 9.89
N PRO A 64 -2.96 -10.58 10.47
CA PRO A 64 -3.43 -9.69 11.55
C PRO A 64 -2.52 -9.70 12.78
N LYS A 65 -1.92 -10.86 13.11
CA LYS A 65 -0.97 -10.99 14.24
C LYS A 65 0.35 -10.28 13.94
N SER A 66 0.82 -10.35 12.70
CA SER A 66 2.02 -9.61 12.26
C SER A 66 1.76 -8.10 12.16
N LEU A 67 0.53 -7.69 11.84
CA LEU A 67 0.15 -6.27 11.78
C LEU A 67 -0.07 -5.65 13.17
N SER A 68 -0.48 -6.44 14.16
CA SER A 68 -0.64 -5.93 15.52
C SER A 68 0.70 -5.60 16.20
N THR A 69 1.79 -6.27 15.81
CA THR A 69 3.15 -5.98 16.31
C THR A 69 3.81 -4.78 15.62
N LEU A 70 3.30 -4.34 14.46
CA LEU A 70 3.81 -3.17 13.76
C LEU A 70 3.48 -1.88 14.53
N SER A 71 4.45 -1.38 15.30
CA SER A 71 4.46 -0.03 15.88
C SER A 71 5.18 1.00 14.98
N LEU A 72 4.90 2.29 15.21
CA LEU A 72 5.52 3.44 14.52
C LEU A 72 7.05 3.43 14.63
N GLU A 73 7.59 2.85 15.71
CA GLU A 73 9.03 2.75 15.95
C GLU A 73 9.75 1.93 14.86
N HIS A 74 9.06 0.95 14.27
CA HIS A 74 9.59 0.14 13.16
C HIS A 74 9.48 0.84 11.80
N CYS A 75 8.78 1.98 11.72
CA CYS A 75 8.58 2.75 10.49
C CYS A 75 9.53 3.97 10.40
N THR A 76 10.55 4.03 11.25
CA THR A 76 11.53 5.11 11.24
C THR A 76 12.53 4.89 10.11
N ALA A 77 12.63 5.86 9.20
CA ALA A 77 13.68 5.87 8.20
C ALA A 77 15.04 6.18 8.87
N PRO A 78 16.16 5.58 8.42
CA PRO A 78 17.46 6.17 8.67
C PRO A 78 17.46 7.61 8.13
N GLN A 79 17.87 8.57 8.96
CA GLN A 79 17.86 10.00 8.66
C GLN A 79 18.75 10.41 7.46
N ASP A 80 19.48 9.49 6.85
CA ASP A 80 20.52 9.80 5.86
C ASP A 80 20.08 9.69 4.39
N SER A 81 18.80 9.41 4.10
CA SER A 81 18.38 9.09 2.72
C SER A 81 17.51 10.15 2.02
N ILE A 82 17.13 11.24 2.69
CA ILE A 82 16.37 12.33 2.04
C ILE A 82 17.37 13.37 1.52
N GLY A 83 17.98 13.05 0.38
CA GLY A 83 18.58 14.07 -0.48
C GLY A 83 17.54 15.15 -0.81
N PRO A 84 17.96 16.40 -1.03
CA PRO A 84 17.04 17.54 -1.16
C PRO A 84 16.10 17.28 -2.33
N ILE A 85 14.80 17.15 -2.03
CA ILE A 85 13.75 17.21 -3.05
C ILE A 85 13.88 18.60 -3.68
N GLN A 86 14.46 18.67 -4.88
CA GLN A 86 14.56 19.90 -5.66
C GLN A 86 13.16 20.51 -5.79
N ARG A 87 12.94 21.61 -5.09
CA ARG A 87 11.87 22.57 -5.36
C ARG A 87 12.20 23.28 -6.67
N GLU A 88 11.98 22.64 -7.80
CA GLU A 88 12.01 23.29 -9.12
C GLU A 88 10.70 23.00 -9.86
N ALA A 89 9.65 23.68 -9.41
CA ALA A 89 8.47 23.94 -10.24
C ALA A 89 7.90 25.32 -9.89
N LEU A 90 8.77 26.33 -9.84
CA LEU A 90 8.35 27.72 -9.81
C LEU A 90 9.42 28.58 -10.50
N HIS A 91 9.41 28.62 -11.83
CA HIS A 91 9.54 29.86 -12.60
C HIS A 91 9.61 29.61 -14.11
N LYS A 92 8.84 30.45 -14.83
CA LYS A 92 8.91 30.81 -16.26
C LYS A 92 8.25 29.86 -17.28
N ALA A 93 7.06 30.26 -17.69
CA ALA A 93 6.84 30.58 -19.10
C ALA A 93 6.23 32.00 -19.16
N ASN A 94 6.98 32.94 -19.73
CA ASN A 94 6.45 34.19 -20.28
C ASN A 94 5.73 33.86 -21.58
#